data_AF-A0A836VIC3-F1
#
_entry.id   AF-A0A836VIC3-F1
#
_cell.length_a   1.000
_cell.length_b   1.000
_cell.length_c   1.000
_cell.angle_alpha   90.00
_cell.angle_beta   90.00
_cell.angle_gamma   90.00
#
_symmetry.space_group_name_H-M   'P 1'
#
loop_
_entity.id
_entity.type
_entity.pdbx_description
1 polymer ?
#
loop_
_entity_poly.entity_id
_entity_poly.type
_entity_poly.pdbx_seq_one_letter_code
_entity_poly.pdbx_strand_id
1 'polypeptide(L)'
;WLEAEFQILRPALVVPVGKLAIGQFIACPSLGEVIGTQMRIRFAGHEVDLIPLPHPSGASPWPRMEPGKTLVGTAMRLIAKHPAVSALRM
;
A
#
# COMPACT_ATOMS: atom_id res chain seq x y z
N TRP A 1 -1.57 -19.27 -0.38
CA TRP A 1 -0.27 -18.89 -0.97
C TRP A 1 0.27 -17.60 -0.37
N LEU A 2 -0.43 -16.45 -0.49
CA LEU A 2 0.01 -15.17 0.10
C LEU A 2 0.31 -15.23 1.61
N GLU A 3 -0.54 -15.91 2.40
CA GLU A 3 -0.27 -16.11 3.84
C GLU A 3 1.05 -16.85 4.11
N ALA A 4 1.40 -17.83 3.28
CA ALA A 4 2.65 -18.58 3.42
C ALA A 4 3.87 -17.71 3.10
N GLU A 5 3.78 -16.86 2.08
CA GLU A 5 4.82 -15.86 1.79
C GLU A 5 5.01 -14.90 2.97
N PHE A 6 3.91 -14.48 3.60
CA PHE A 6 3.95 -13.64 4.80
C PHE A 6 4.64 -14.31 5.99
N GLN A 7 4.41 -15.61 6.20
CA GLN A 7 5.10 -16.37 7.25
C GLN A 7 6.61 -16.42 7.04
N ILE A 8 7.04 -16.52 5.77
CA ILE A 8 8.46 -16.63 5.41
C ILE A 8 9.13 -15.26 5.46
N LEU A 9 8.56 -14.27 4.78
CA LEU A 9 9.18 -12.94 4.62
C LEU A 9 9.04 -12.05 5.86
N ARG A 10 8.00 -12.26 6.66
CA ARG A 10 7.64 -11.46 7.85
C ARG A 10 7.85 -9.95 7.62
N PRO A 11 7.20 -9.38 6.58
CA PRO A 11 7.48 -8.03 6.14
C PRO A 11 7.10 -6.99 7.21
N ALA A 12 7.90 -5.93 7.33
CA ALA A 12 7.56 -4.77 8.15
C ALA A 12 6.63 -3.78 7.43
N LEU A 13 6.61 -3.81 6.09
CA LEU A 13 5.75 -2.98 5.24
C LEU A 13 5.23 -3.80 4.06
N VAL A 14 3.94 -3.66 3.74
CA VAL A 14 3.33 -4.13 2.50
C VAL A 14 2.72 -2.96 1.72
N VAL A 15 2.98 -2.95 0.42
CA VAL A 15 2.48 -1.93 -0.52
C VAL A 15 1.57 -2.62 -1.53
N PRO A 16 0.27 -2.82 -1.23
CA PRO A 16 -0.64 -3.45 -2.17
C PRO A 16 -0.98 -2.49 -3.32
N VAL A 17 -0.92 -3.00 -4.55
CA VAL A 17 -1.09 -2.20 -5.77
C VAL A 17 -2.39 -2.56 -6.48
N GLY A 18 -3.36 -1.65 -6.45
CA GLY A 18 -4.67 -1.82 -7.08
C GLY A 18 -5.75 -2.41 -6.18
N LYS A 19 -7.02 -2.20 -6.55
CA LYS A 19 -8.20 -2.51 -5.70
C LYS A 19 -8.25 -3.97 -5.25
N LEU A 20 -7.94 -4.92 -6.14
CA LEU A 20 -7.96 -6.35 -5.82
C LEU A 20 -6.89 -6.74 -4.80
N ALA A 21 -5.67 -6.19 -4.94
CA ALA A 21 -4.57 -6.45 -4.02
C ALA A 21 -4.85 -5.79 -2.65
N ILE A 22 -5.34 -4.55 -2.64
CA ILE A 22 -5.73 -3.86 -1.40
C ILE A 22 -6.83 -4.64 -0.68
N GLY A 23 -7.81 -5.14 -1.44
CA GLY A 23 -8.91 -5.96 -0.95
C GLY A 23 -8.50 -7.28 -0.29
N GLN A 24 -7.27 -7.76 -0.48
CA GLN A 24 -6.76 -8.94 0.23
C GLN A 24 -6.48 -8.65 1.71
N PHE A 25 -6.29 -7.38 2.08
CA PHE A 25 -5.86 -6.98 3.41
C PHE A 25 -6.93 -6.16 4.16
N ILE A 26 -7.64 -5.28 3.45
CA ILE A 26 -8.60 -4.34 4.03
C ILE A 26 -9.82 -4.14 3.12
N ALA A 27 -10.92 -3.64 3.68
CA ALA A 27 -12.02 -3.14 2.87
C ALA A 27 -11.56 -1.95 2.02
N CYS A 28 -11.85 -1.99 0.73
CA CYS A 28 -11.47 -0.95 -0.23
C CYS A 28 -12.69 -0.54 -1.07
N PRO A 29 -13.65 0.21 -0.52
CA PRO A 29 -14.81 0.69 -1.28
C PRO A 29 -14.37 1.59 -2.45
N SER A 30 -13.47 2.53 -2.19
CA SER A 30 -12.88 3.44 -3.18
C SER A 30 -11.37 3.62 -2.96
N LEU A 31 -10.63 3.93 -4.03
CA LEU A 31 -9.21 4.25 -3.93
C LEU A 31 -8.98 5.58 -3.20
N GLY A 32 -9.89 6.56 -3.36
CA GLY A 32 -9.75 7.87 -2.75
C GLY A 32 -9.74 7.85 -1.22
N GLU A 33 -10.34 6.82 -0.61
CA GLU A 33 -10.39 6.66 0.85
C GLU A 33 -9.12 6.02 1.42
N VAL A 34 -8.42 5.19 0.65
CA VAL A 34 -7.32 4.36 1.16
C VAL A 34 -5.94 4.80 0.64
N ILE A 35 -5.86 5.34 -0.58
CA ILE A 35 -4.58 5.83 -1.14
C ILE A 35 -4.15 7.07 -0.36
N GLY A 36 -2.87 7.14 0.00
CA GLY A 36 -2.30 8.26 0.77
C GLY A 36 -2.37 8.06 2.29
N THR A 37 -2.77 6.87 2.75
CA THR A 37 -2.82 6.51 4.16
C THR A 37 -1.74 5.47 4.50
N GLN A 38 -1.40 5.39 5.79
CA GLN A 38 -0.68 4.27 6.38
C GLN A 38 -1.55 3.69 7.50
N MET A 39 -1.64 2.37 7.56
CA MET A 39 -2.37 1.69 8.63
C MET A 39 -1.57 0.48 9.13
N ARG A 40 -1.67 0.23 10.42
CA ARG A 40 -1.16 -1.00 11.03
C ARG A 40 -2.26 -2.05 10.97
N ILE A 41 -1.96 -3.19 10.35
CA ILE A 41 -2.90 -4.30 10.25
C ILE A 41 -2.29 -5.58 10.82
N ARG A 42 -3.15 -6.56 11.08
CA ARG A 42 -2.73 -7.93 11.39
C ARG A 42 -3.12 -8.83 10.22
N PHE A 43 -2.13 -9.46 9.58
CA PHE A 43 -2.34 -10.39 8.48
C PHE A 43 -1.51 -11.65 8.70
N ALA A 44 -2.11 -12.83 8.53
CA ALA A 44 -1.49 -14.12 8.82
C ALA A 44 -0.81 -14.17 10.22
N GLY A 45 -1.41 -13.54 11.23
CA GLY A 45 -0.85 -13.50 12.59
C GLY A 45 0.33 -12.54 12.82
N HIS A 46 0.78 -11.81 11.79
CA HIS A 46 1.85 -10.81 11.89
C HIS A 46 1.30 -9.39 11.82
N GLU A 47 1.89 -8.49 12.62
CA GLU A 47 1.61 -7.06 12.51
C GLU A 47 2.49 -6.42 11.45
N VAL A 48 1.88 -5.69 10.53
CA VAL A 48 2.56 -5.08 9.39
C VAL A 48 1.97 -3.71 9.08
N ASP A 49 2.81 -2.78 8.67
CA ASP A 49 2.34 -1.51 8.11
C ASP A 49 1.89 -1.71 6.66
N LEU A 50 0.79 -1.08 6.27
CA LEU A 50 0.21 -1.19 4.94
C LEU A 50 0.03 0.21 4.33
N ILE A 51 0.60 0.43 3.14
CA ILE A 51 0.49 1.68 2.38
C ILE A 51 -0.01 1.38 0.96
N PRO A 52 -1.29 1.62 0.65
CA PRO A 52 -1.87 1.33 -0.65
C PRO A 52 -1.36 2.21 -1.79
N LEU A 53 -1.24 1.63 -3.00
CA LEU A 53 -1.03 2.36 -4.24
C LEU A 53 -2.09 1.99 -5.30
N PRO A 54 -2.45 2.91 -6.22
CA PRO A 54 -3.30 2.57 -7.35
C PRO A 54 -2.52 1.70 -8.36
N HIS A 55 -3.24 0.91 -9.15
CA HIS A 55 -2.61 0.10 -10.19
C HIS A 55 -2.09 0.98 -11.35
N PRO A 56 -0.86 0.76 -11.86
CA PRO A 56 -0.24 1.61 -12.88
C PRO A 56 -0.66 1.30 -14.32
N SER A 57 -1.63 0.40 -14.55
CA SER A 57 -2.00 -0.08 -15.90
C SER A 57 -2.56 0.98 -16.86
N GLY A 58 -2.85 2.20 -16.40
CA GLY A 58 -3.41 3.26 -17.24
C GLY A 58 -4.90 3.08 -17.58
N ALA A 59 -5.56 2.04 -17.06
CA ALA A 59 -7.00 1.80 -17.26
C ALA A 59 -7.90 2.92 -16.72
N SER A 60 -7.37 3.76 -15.82
CA SER A 60 -8.04 4.97 -15.32
C SER A 60 -7.07 6.16 -15.31
N PRO A 61 -7.52 7.37 -15.69
CA PRO A 61 -6.73 8.58 -15.53
C PRO A 61 -6.70 9.09 -14.09
N TRP A 62 -7.52 8.54 -13.17
CA TRP A 62 -7.68 9.03 -11.80
C TRP A 62 -6.37 9.29 -11.03
N PRO A 63 -5.33 8.42 -11.09
CA PRO A 63 -4.05 8.69 -10.42
C PRO A 63 -3.32 9.95 -10.90
N ARG A 64 -3.72 10.52 -12.05
CA ARG A 64 -3.15 11.73 -12.66
C ARG A 64 -4.05 12.96 -12.51
N MET A 65 -5.22 12.83 -11.89
CA MET A 65 -6.20 13.90 -11.66
C MET A 65 -6.38 14.14 -10.16
N GLU A 66 -6.91 15.29 -9.74
CA GLU A 66 -7.25 15.50 -8.33
C GLU A 66 -8.52 14.74 -7.91
N PRO A 67 -8.60 14.21 -6.68
CA PRO A 67 -7.56 14.23 -5.64
C PRO A 67 -6.48 13.14 -5.81
N GLY A 68 -6.63 12.23 -6.78
CA GLY A 68 -5.76 11.06 -6.96
C GLY A 68 -4.27 11.37 -7.08
N LYS A 69 -3.88 12.40 -7.83
CA LYS A 69 -2.49 12.87 -7.95
C LYS A 69 -1.89 13.23 -6.59
N THR A 70 -2.62 14.02 -5.80
CA THR A 70 -2.19 14.39 -4.44
C THR A 70 -2.07 13.17 -3.53
N LEU A 71 -3.06 12.27 -3.55
CA LEU A 71 -3.07 11.07 -2.71
C LEU A 71 -1.93 10.12 -3.06
N VAL A 72 -1.65 9.90 -4.35
CA VAL A 72 -0.49 9.12 -4.81
C VAL A 72 0.81 9.75 -4.32
N GLY A 73 0.96 11.07 -4.46
CA GLY A 73 2.12 11.78 -3.95
C GLY A 73 2.31 11.59 -2.43
N THR A 74 1.22 11.59 -1.67
CA THR A 74 1.25 11.33 -0.22
C THR A 74 1.65 9.88 0.07
N ALA A 75 1.08 8.89 -0.61
CA ALA A 75 1.44 7.48 -0.43
C ALA A 75 2.93 7.24 -0.71
N MET A 76 3.46 7.80 -1.80
CA MET A 76 4.88 7.68 -2.15
C MET A 76 5.79 8.32 -1.11
N ARG A 77 5.40 9.47 -0.52
CA ARG A 77 6.14 10.09 0.58
C ARG A 77 6.12 9.23 1.85
N LEU A 78 4.99 8.61 2.17
CA LEU A 78 4.89 7.68 3.31
C LEU A 78 5.83 6.49 3.10
N ILE A 79 5.80 5.86 1.91
CA ILE A 79 6.69 4.74 1.57
C ILE A 79 8.16 5.16 1.68
N ALA A 80 8.54 6.30 1.10
CA ALA A 80 9.92 6.78 1.11
C ALA A 80 10.46 7.09 2.52
N LYS A 81 9.58 7.47 3.46
CA LYS A 81 9.93 7.77 4.87
C LYS A 81 9.83 6.54 5.78
N HIS A 82 9.21 5.46 5.33
CA HIS A 82 8.97 4.29 6.16
C HIS A 82 10.31 3.66 6.59
N PRO A 83 10.49 3.26 7.87
CA PRO A 83 11.75 2.70 8.38
C PRO A 83 12.30 1.53 7.55
N ALA A 84 11.40 0.63 7.10
CA ALA A 84 11.77 -0.52 6.25
C ALA A 84 12.36 -0.12 4.87
N VAL A 85 12.14 1.12 4.42
CA VAL A 85 12.63 1.62 3.14
C VAL A 85 13.79 2.59 3.34
N SER A 86 13.70 3.51 4.31
CA SER A 86 14.76 4.46 4.59
C SER A 86 16.06 3.78 5.04
N ALA A 87 15.97 2.66 5.76
CA ALA A 87 17.12 1.85 6.15
C ALA A 87 17.88 1.22 4.96
N LEU A 88 17.26 1.11 3.77
CA LEU A 88 17.87 0.55 2.57
C LEU A 88 18.67 1.58 1.76
N ARG A 89 18.49 2.87 2.05
CA ARG A 89 19.20 3.96 1.38
C ARG A 89 20.54 4.18 2.08
N MET A 90 21.49 3.27 1.86
CA MET A 90 22.91 3.48 2.14
C MET A 90 23.53 4.41 1.10
#